data_AF-A0A167FDC0-F1
#
_entry.id   AF-A0A167FDC0-F1
#
_cell.length_a   1.000
_cell.length_b   1.000
_cell.length_c   1.000
_cell.angle_alpha   90.00
_cell.angle_beta   90.00
_cell.angle_gamma   90.00
#
_symmetry.space_group_name_H-M   'P 1'
#
loop_
_entity.id
_entity.type
_entity.pdbx_description
1 polymer ?
#
loop_
_entity_poly.entity_id
_entity_poly.type
_entity_poly.pdbx_seq_one_letter_code
_entity_poly.pdbx_strand_id
1 'polypeptide(L)'
;MYFAPSPEHPCPDHVLDSRTKSFQASISLALVENLARRHNDNKFCRISEAIQHGHYFSCISVTFPDDGKEWMVRVPVPTTVDRTWEMIQSEVATTRYIQRHTSIPVPTVHAYGKDERLTNDDTTLQSYIITDRISGNPLSLDGILVMNREKRARLFSQIGDALAQLQELTFPTTGSLYPDENDDTKSHIGPSLCQWEVDISNRDGVKHERPPLTTAWDSIQLHLGALARGPALRKLFYTENGRERITREMFALDAITRHVEDESHAFWREDAGFTLNHSGLYYQNILIDGQGNIQGIINWSKAEILPRQLSGPPTWILCIGNEANWQEYDNVWAEFQDAIHSNHPYRRHLQYYLDNNLEHAYFATALRWPRHIADVYFWRRFYDAQHQEPIDELLAEFFNQEEPVSSRKEELERRIAEHRSYAVEDIAQRAGALSTELPKLLELYVKVRDLIENATTAGILFKEPCASSDALEPLLPLVESGGSPLASDDSGRSGNDFRGR
;
A
#
# COMPACT_ATOMS: atom_id res chain seq x y z
N MET A 1 8.77 -21.80 17.43
CA MET A 1 7.45 -21.39 17.94
C MET A 1 7.11 -20.08 17.27
N TYR A 2 5.96 -19.98 16.59
CA TYR A 2 5.47 -18.67 16.15
C TYR A 2 4.87 -17.98 17.37
N PHE A 3 5.48 -16.89 17.82
CA PHE A 3 4.87 -16.02 18.83
C PHE A 3 3.61 -15.39 18.23
N ALA A 4 2.60 -15.14 19.06
CA ALA A 4 1.50 -14.27 18.66
C ALA A 4 2.10 -12.90 18.29
N PRO A 5 1.64 -12.26 17.19
CA PRO A 5 2.18 -10.96 16.82
C PRO A 5 2.03 -9.93 17.94
N SER A 6 3.07 -9.10 18.12
CA SER A 6 3.08 -7.97 19.06
C SER A 6 3.84 -6.78 18.45
N PRO A 7 3.75 -5.56 19.02
CA PRO A 7 4.54 -4.42 18.57
C PRO A 7 6.05 -4.67 18.63
N GLU A 8 6.52 -5.47 19.59
CA GLU A 8 7.91 -5.85 19.75
C GLU A 8 8.33 -6.96 18.76
N HIS A 9 7.40 -7.84 18.41
CA HIS A 9 7.60 -8.99 17.51
C HIS A 9 6.50 -9.02 16.43
N PRO A 10 6.55 -8.11 15.46
CA PRO A 10 5.51 -8.02 14.45
C PRO A 10 5.55 -9.23 13.51
N CYS A 11 4.38 -9.59 12.98
CA CYS A 11 4.25 -10.64 11.98
C CYS A 11 5.03 -10.24 10.72
N PRO A 12 5.94 -11.10 10.21
CA PRO A 12 6.64 -10.82 8.96
C PRO A 12 5.70 -10.83 7.75
N ASP A 13 6.03 -10.03 6.74
CA ASP A 13 5.21 -9.90 5.53
C ASP A 13 5.02 -11.24 4.81
N HIS A 14 6.06 -12.07 4.71
CA HIS A 14 5.97 -13.38 4.05
C HIS A 14 4.97 -14.34 4.75
N VAL A 15 4.79 -14.21 6.06
CA VAL A 15 3.83 -15.00 6.83
C VAL A 15 2.41 -14.51 6.55
N LEU A 16 2.20 -13.19 6.52
CA LEU A 16 0.90 -12.59 6.17
C LEU A 16 0.51 -12.87 4.73
N ASP A 17 1.46 -12.83 3.79
CA ASP A 17 1.25 -13.20 2.40
C ASP A 17 0.85 -14.67 2.26
N SER A 18 1.51 -15.56 3.01
CA SER A 18 1.16 -16.98 3.04
C SER A 18 -0.26 -17.20 3.57
N ARG A 19 -0.63 -16.56 4.70
CA ARG A 19 -2.00 -16.60 5.25
C ARG A 19 -3.03 -16.08 4.26
N THR A 20 -2.73 -14.95 3.61
CA THR A 20 -3.58 -14.33 2.59
C THR A 20 -3.81 -15.27 1.43
N LYS A 21 -2.74 -15.84 0.86
CA LYS A 21 -2.83 -16.80 -0.26
C LYS A 21 -3.60 -18.06 0.13
N SER A 22 -3.39 -18.57 1.35
CA SER A 22 -4.11 -19.75 1.85
C SER A 22 -5.62 -19.48 1.97
N PHE A 23 -5.99 -18.33 2.52
CA PHE A 23 -7.39 -17.88 2.58
C PHE A 23 -7.98 -17.70 1.18
N GLN A 24 -7.27 -17.01 0.30
CA GLN A 24 -7.70 -16.75 -1.08
C GLN A 24 -7.97 -18.05 -1.86
N ALA A 25 -7.11 -19.06 -1.66
CA ALA A 25 -7.28 -20.38 -2.25
C ALA A 25 -8.42 -21.21 -1.63
N SER A 26 -8.89 -20.87 -0.43
CA SER A 26 -9.97 -21.58 0.25
C SER A 26 -11.37 -21.09 -0.12
N ILE A 27 -11.48 -19.96 -0.84
CA ILE A 27 -12.76 -19.39 -1.29
C ILE A 27 -13.48 -20.38 -2.20
N SER A 28 -14.74 -20.66 -1.88
CA SER A 28 -15.59 -21.58 -2.62
C SER A 28 -16.50 -20.84 -3.59
N LEU A 29 -16.24 -20.97 -4.89
CA LEU A 29 -17.08 -20.34 -5.93
C LEU A 29 -18.55 -20.79 -5.84
N ALA A 30 -18.82 -22.04 -5.44
CA ALA A 30 -20.19 -22.54 -5.27
C ALA A 30 -20.93 -21.84 -4.10
N LEU A 31 -20.23 -21.56 -3.00
CA LEU A 31 -20.81 -20.82 -1.87
C LEU A 31 -21.05 -19.35 -2.25
N VAL A 32 -20.12 -18.74 -2.97
CA VAL A 32 -20.28 -17.37 -3.51
C VAL A 32 -21.45 -17.30 -4.49
N GLU A 33 -21.62 -18.31 -5.35
CA GLU A 33 -22.77 -18.41 -6.26
C GLU A 33 -24.08 -18.45 -5.47
N ASN A 34 -24.19 -19.35 -4.50
CA ASN A 34 -25.38 -19.47 -3.66
C ASN A 34 -25.70 -18.16 -2.92
N LEU A 35 -24.68 -17.46 -2.41
CA LEU A 35 -24.84 -16.14 -1.81
C LEU A 35 -25.43 -15.13 -2.82
N ALA A 36 -24.82 -14.99 -3.99
CA ALA A 36 -25.28 -14.04 -5.00
C ALA A 36 -26.71 -14.33 -5.46
N ARG A 37 -27.04 -15.61 -5.63
CA ARG A 37 -28.41 -16.05 -6.00
C ARG A 37 -29.43 -15.66 -4.94
N ARG A 38 -29.15 -15.88 -3.65
CA ARG A 38 -30.08 -15.49 -2.57
C ARG A 38 -30.41 -14.00 -2.57
N HIS A 39 -29.47 -13.16 -3.02
CA HIS A 39 -29.64 -11.71 -3.12
C HIS A 39 -30.24 -11.23 -4.45
N ASN A 40 -30.48 -12.12 -5.42
CA ASN A 40 -31.17 -11.80 -6.68
C ASN A 40 -32.30 -12.80 -6.97
N ASP A 41 -33.21 -12.99 -6.01
CA ASP A 41 -34.42 -13.81 -6.14
C ASP A 41 -34.16 -15.28 -6.56
N ASN A 42 -33.03 -15.85 -6.16
CA ASN A 42 -32.57 -17.20 -6.52
C ASN A 42 -32.40 -17.46 -8.03
N LYS A 43 -32.34 -16.40 -8.85
CA LYS A 43 -32.15 -16.48 -10.29
C LYS A 43 -30.83 -17.17 -10.66
N PHE A 44 -30.78 -17.74 -11.86
CA PHE A 44 -29.55 -18.34 -12.38
C PHE A 44 -28.47 -17.27 -12.60
N CYS A 45 -27.25 -17.58 -12.21
CA CYS A 45 -26.08 -16.75 -12.49
C CYS A 45 -24.90 -17.59 -12.96
N ARG A 46 -23.92 -16.93 -13.54
CA ARG A 46 -22.61 -17.48 -13.90
C ARG A 46 -21.56 -16.78 -13.07
N ILE A 47 -20.64 -17.55 -12.50
CA ILE A 47 -19.50 -17.02 -11.78
C ILE A 47 -18.24 -17.13 -12.65
N SER A 48 -17.41 -16.09 -12.62
CA SER A 48 -16.08 -16.12 -13.22
C SER A 48 -15.15 -17.02 -12.40
N GLU A 49 -14.46 -17.95 -13.07
CA GLU A 49 -13.39 -18.75 -12.46
C GLU A 49 -12.14 -17.90 -12.15
N ALA A 50 -11.94 -16.80 -12.87
CA ALA A 50 -10.87 -15.85 -12.61
C ALA A 50 -11.25 -14.95 -11.42
N ILE A 51 -10.84 -15.36 -10.22
CA ILE A 51 -10.93 -14.53 -9.01
C ILE A 51 -9.84 -13.46 -9.06
N GLN A 52 -10.21 -12.22 -8.79
CA GLN A 52 -9.26 -11.12 -8.67
C GLN A 52 -8.86 -10.97 -7.21
N HIS A 53 -7.65 -11.39 -6.88
CA HIS A 53 -7.11 -11.32 -5.52
C HIS A 53 -6.39 -10.00 -5.29
N GLY A 54 -6.90 -9.20 -4.36
CA GLY A 54 -6.23 -8.00 -3.84
C GLY A 54 -5.77 -8.18 -2.41
N HIS A 55 -5.07 -7.17 -1.87
CA HIS A 55 -4.59 -7.18 -0.49
C HIS A 55 -5.71 -7.20 0.56
N TYR A 56 -6.82 -6.50 0.29
CA TYR A 56 -7.93 -6.36 1.25
C TYR A 56 -9.16 -7.19 0.88
N PHE A 57 -9.34 -7.54 -0.38
CA PHE A 57 -10.51 -8.26 -0.86
C PHE A 57 -10.13 -9.27 -1.94
N SER A 58 -10.84 -10.40 -1.95
CA SER A 58 -10.99 -11.24 -3.13
C SER A 58 -12.28 -10.88 -3.85
N CYS A 59 -12.21 -10.60 -5.14
CA CYS A 59 -13.30 -10.11 -5.96
C CYS A 59 -13.72 -11.17 -6.99
N ILE A 60 -15.00 -11.57 -6.97
CA ILE A 60 -15.57 -12.62 -7.81
C ILE A 60 -16.69 -12.03 -8.66
N SER A 61 -16.53 -12.09 -9.99
CA SER A 61 -17.53 -11.56 -10.93
C SER A 61 -18.69 -12.54 -11.06
N VAL A 62 -19.91 -11.99 -11.02
CA VAL A 62 -21.16 -12.74 -11.14
C VAL A 62 -22.02 -12.09 -12.22
N THR A 63 -22.44 -12.85 -13.22
CA THR A 63 -23.33 -12.38 -14.30
C THR A 63 -24.67 -13.07 -14.18
N PHE A 64 -25.76 -12.31 -14.23
CA PHE A 64 -27.13 -12.81 -14.32
C PHE A 64 -27.64 -12.63 -15.76
N PRO A 65 -27.55 -13.66 -16.63
CA PRO A 65 -27.80 -13.50 -18.06
C PRO A 65 -29.23 -13.06 -18.38
N ASP A 66 -30.21 -13.56 -17.62
CA ASP A 66 -31.63 -13.28 -17.85
C ASP A 66 -32.01 -11.82 -17.56
N ASP A 67 -31.28 -11.17 -16.65
CA ASP A 67 -31.52 -9.77 -16.26
C ASP A 67 -30.50 -8.80 -16.90
N GLY A 68 -29.45 -9.30 -17.55
CA GLY A 68 -28.33 -8.51 -18.04
C GLY A 68 -27.52 -7.82 -16.94
N LYS A 69 -27.64 -8.24 -15.67
CA LYS A 69 -26.92 -7.64 -14.53
C LYS A 69 -25.53 -8.26 -14.38
N GLU A 70 -24.55 -7.41 -14.07
CA GLU A 70 -23.21 -7.85 -13.66
C GLU A 70 -22.90 -7.33 -12.26
N TRP A 71 -22.57 -8.25 -11.36
CA TRP A 71 -22.25 -7.97 -9.96
C TRP A 71 -20.82 -8.39 -9.64
N MET A 72 -20.30 -7.78 -8.59
CA MET A 72 -19.02 -8.08 -7.98
C MET A 72 -19.27 -8.48 -6.53
N VAL A 73 -19.04 -9.75 -6.20
CA VAL A 73 -19.01 -10.23 -4.81
C VAL A 73 -17.60 -10.10 -4.30
N ARG A 74 -17.41 -9.41 -3.18
CA ARG A 74 -16.11 -9.17 -2.58
C ARG A 74 -16.09 -9.72 -1.17
N VAL A 75 -15.06 -10.52 -0.89
CA VAL A 75 -14.83 -11.14 0.42
C VAL A 75 -13.55 -10.54 0.99
N PRO A 76 -13.61 -9.85 2.15
CA PRO A 76 -12.42 -9.29 2.78
C PRO A 76 -11.41 -10.39 3.11
N VAL A 77 -10.13 -10.07 2.94
CA VAL A 77 -9.05 -10.91 3.43
C VAL A 77 -8.98 -10.74 4.96
N PRO A 78 -9.00 -11.84 5.75
CA PRO A 78 -8.89 -11.77 7.20
C PRO A 78 -7.58 -11.12 7.64
N THR A 79 -7.67 -10.26 8.66
CA THR A 79 -6.53 -9.63 9.32
C THR A 79 -6.30 -10.22 10.71
N THR A 80 -5.10 -10.05 11.26
CA THR A 80 -4.73 -10.53 12.61
C THR A 80 -5.67 -10.02 13.72
N VAL A 81 -6.25 -8.82 13.59
CA VAL A 81 -7.12 -8.19 14.60
C VAL A 81 -8.62 -8.15 14.23
N ASP A 82 -9.05 -8.90 13.21
CA ASP A 82 -10.37 -8.84 12.56
C ASP A 82 -11.03 -7.44 12.53
N ARG A 83 -10.83 -6.72 11.42
CA ARG A 83 -11.55 -5.46 11.12
C ARG A 83 -12.41 -5.57 9.86
N THR A 84 -12.70 -6.81 9.45
CA THR A 84 -13.31 -7.07 8.14
C THR A 84 -14.71 -6.48 8.04
N TRP A 85 -15.46 -6.50 9.15
CA TRP A 85 -16.80 -5.94 9.21
C TRP A 85 -16.81 -4.41 9.21
N GLU A 86 -15.95 -3.77 10.02
CA GLU A 86 -15.83 -2.30 10.03
C GLU A 86 -15.43 -1.77 8.65
N MET A 87 -14.54 -2.46 7.94
CA MET A 87 -14.14 -2.09 6.58
C MET A 87 -15.31 -2.13 5.59
N ILE A 88 -16.15 -3.17 5.66
CA ILE A 88 -17.35 -3.26 4.81
C ILE A 88 -18.34 -2.16 5.19
N GLN A 89 -18.63 -1.98 6.48
CA GLN A 89 -19.57 -0.95 6.94
C GLN A 89 -19.14 0.44 6.44
N SER A 90 -17.85 0.75 6.59
CA SER A 90 -17.33 2.05 6.17
C SER A 90 -17.35 2.25 4.66
N GLU A 91 -17.05 1.21 3.87
CA GLU A 91 -17.19 1.28 2.43
C GLU A 91 -18.64 1.49 2.00
N VAL A 92 -19.60 0.76 2.59
CA VAL A 92 -21.02 0.92 2.29
C VAL A 92 -21.50 2.33 2.57
N ALA A 93 -21.18 2.86 3.76
CA ALA A 93 -21.56 4.21 4.15
C ALA A 93 -20.95 5.25 3.21
N THR A 94 -19.67 5.12 2.91
CA THR A 94 -18.94 6.03 2.03
C THR A 94 -19.51 6.02 0.61
N THR A 95 -19.65 4.83 0.00
CA THR A 95 -20.16 4.70 -1.36
C THR A 95 -21.59 5.25 -1.47
N ARG A 96 -22.49 4.91 -0.54
CA ARG A 96 -23.85 5.47 -0.52
C ARG A 96 -23.86 6.99 -0.31
N TYR A 97 -22.99 7.52 0.54
CA TYR A 97 -22.87 8.96 0.75
C TYR A 97 -22.45 9.67 -0.55
N ILE A 98 -21.44 9.15 -1.24
CA ILE A 98 -20.95 9.70 -2.51
C ILE A 98 -22.04 9.66 -3.58
N GLN A 99 -22.76 8.54 -3.72
CA GLN A 99 -23.86 8.40 -4.69
C GLN A 99 -24.97 9.44 -4.49
N ARG A 100 -25.22 9.87 -3.25
CA ARG A 100 -26.29 10.83 -2.93
C ARG A 100 -25.88 12.28 -3.09
N HIS A 101 -24.61 12.59 -2.87
CA HIS A 101 -24.13 13.98 -2.75
C HIS A 101 -23.26 14.41 -3.93
N THR A 102 -22.90 13.50 -4.84
CA THR A 102 -22.02 13.79 -5.97
C THR A 102 -22.50 13.08 -7.24
N SER A 103 -21.91 13.45 -8.37
CA SER A 103 -22.03 12.74 -9.64
C SER A 103 -20.87 11.76 -9.87
N ILE A 104 -20.04 11.49 -8.86
CA ILE A 104 -18.89 10.58 -9.01
C ILE A 104 -19.45 9.17 -9.27
N PRO A 105 -19.06 8.51 -10.37
CA PRO A 105 -19.52 7.16 -10.65
C PRO A 105 -18.88 6.20 -9.65
N VAL A 106 -19.71 5.57 -8.81
CA VAL A 106 -19.30 4.56 -7.83
C VAL A 106 -20.29 3.38 -7.89
N PRO A 107 -19.87 2.15 -7.56
CA PRO A 107 -20.72 0.98 -7.77
C PRO A 107 -21.89 0.97 -6.78
N THR A 108 -23.08 0.56 -7.23
CA THR A 108 -24.23 0.41 -6.32
C THR A 108 -24.01 -0.77 -5.39
N VAL A 109 -24.25 -0.57 -4.10
CA VAL A 109 -24.25 -1.65 -3.10
C VAL A 109 -25.60 -2.35 -3.13
N HIS A 110 -25.62 -3.63 -3.50
CA HIS A 110 -26.84 -4.47 -3.50
C HIS A 110 -27.08 -5.14 -2.16
N ALA A 111 -26.02 -5.68 -1.56
CA ALA A 111 -26.10 -6.35 -0.27
C ALA A 111 -24.73 -6.35 0.42
N TYR A 112 -24.74 -6.48 1.74
CA TYR A 112 -23.54 -6.70 2.53
C TYR A 112 -23.93 -7.41 3.82
N GLY A 113 -22.99 -8.14 4.40
CA GLY A 113 -23.26 -8.91 5.61
C GLY A 113 -22.00 -9.49 6.22
N LYS A 114 -22.20 -10.15 7.35
CA LYS A 114 -21.20 -10.91 8.07
C LYS A 114 -21.73 -12.29 8.41
N ASP A 115 -20.88 -13.12 8.99
CA ASP A 115 -21.25 -14.45 9.48
C ASP A 115 -21.70 -15.40 8.35
N GLU A 116 -21.13 -15.26 7.14
CA GLU A 116 -21.45 -16.08 5.97
C GLU A 116 -20.36 -17.14 5.70
N ARG A 117 -20.74 -18.37 5.34
CA ARG A 117 -19.76 -19.39 4.96
C ARG A 117 -19.40 -19.24 3.48
N LEU A 118 -18.21 -18.74 3.19
CA LEU A 118 -17.73 -18.50 1.82
C LEU A 118 -16.45 -19.27 1.47
N THR A 119 -15.88 -19.98 2.44
CA THR A 119 -14.71 -20.84 2.27
C THR A 119 -15.04 -22.32 2.43
N ASN A 120 -14.12 -23.17 1.96
CA ASN A 120 -14.19 -24.61 2.21
C ASN A 120 -13.91 -24.98 3.68
N ASP A 121 -13.28 -24.08 4.45
CA ASP A 121 -13.22 -24.13 5.91
C ASP A 121 -14.62 -23.94 6.51
N ASP A 122 -15.06 -24.90 7.33
CA ASP A 122 -16.35 -24.91 8.00
C ASP A 122 -16.33 -24.32 9.41
N THR A 123 -15.16 -23.88 9.88
CA THR A 123 -14.96 -23.33 11.22
C THR A 123 -14.98 -21.80 11.26
N THR A 124 -14.81 -21.15 10.11
CA THR A 124 -14.75 -19.69 10.01
C THR A 124 -15.87 -19.15 9.13
N LEU A 125 -16.42 -18.00 9.54
CA LEU A 125 -17.41 -17.26 8.77
C LEU A 125 -16.79 -15.95 8.28
N GLN A 126 -17.23 -15.48 7.14
CA GLN A 126 -16.68 -14.35 6.42
C GLN A 126 -17.73 -13.24 6.28
N SER A 127 -17.22 -12.02 6.25
CA SER A 127 -17.98 -10.86 5.81
C SER A 127 -17.98 -10.76 4.28
N TYR A 128 -18.96 -10.06 3.72
CA TYR A 128 -19.07 -9.86 2.28
C TYR A 128 -19.75 -8.55 1.92
N ILE A 129 -19.51 -8.12 0.69
CA ILE A 129 -20.23 -7.03 0.04
C ILE A 129 -20.46 -7.37 -1.44
N ILE A 130 -21.68 -7.13 -1.90
CA ILE A 130 -22.14 -7.33 -3.28
C ILE A 130 -22.42 -5.96 -3.88
N THR A 131 -21.77 -5.68 -5.01
CA THR A 131 -21.86 -4.40 -5.70
C THR A 131 -22.11 -4.59 -7.19
N ASP A 132 -22.49 -3.53 -7.91
CA ASP A 132 -22.37 -3.50 -9.37
C ASP A 132 -20.93 -3.82 -9.79
N ARG A 133 -20.78 -4.63 -10.84
CA ARG A 133 -19.52 -4.71 -11.57
C ARG A 133 -19.50 -3.57 -12.58
N ILE A 134 -18.72 -2.54 -12.30
CA ILE A 134 -18.52 -1.43 -13.23
C ILE A 134 -17.79 -1.94 -14.47
N SER A 135 -18.29 -1.55 -15.64
CA SER A 135 -17.67 -1.84 -16.93
C SER A 135 -16.43 -0.97 -17.16
N GLY A 136 -15.51 -1.46 -17.98
CA GLY A 136 -14.25 -0.77 -18.28
C GLY A 136 -13.04 -1.48 -17.70
N ASN A 137 -11.88 -0.90 -17.96
CA ASN A 137 -10.60 -1.45 -17.53
C ASN A 137 -9.99 -0.56 -16.45
N PRO A 138 -9.33 -1.13 -15.42
CA PRO A 138 -8.48 -0.37 -14.53
C PRO A 138 -7.47 0.46 -15.32
N LEU A 139 -7.39 1.75 -15.00
CA LEU A 139 -6.35 2.60 -15.52
C LEU A 139 -5.01 2.04 -15.08
N SER A 140 -4.06 1.93 -16.00
CA SER A 140 -2.68 1.56 -15.72
C SER A 140 -1.76 2.70 -16.12
N LEU A 141 -0.58 2.72 -15.52
CA LEU A 141 0.43 3.73 -15.79
C LEU A 141 0.88 3.68 -17.26
N ASP A 142 1.22 2.49 -17.76
CA ASP A 142 1.51 2.27 -19.18
C ASP A 142 0.34 2.73 -20.06
N GLY A 143 -0.89 2.46 -19.61
CA GLY A 143 -2.12 2.90 -20.27
C GLY A 143 -2.19 4.42 -20.42
N ILE A 144 -1.84 5.18 -19.37
CA ILE A 144 -1.77 6.64 -19.43
C ILE A 144 -0.70 7.07 -20.45
N LEU A 145 0.50 6.49 -20.38
CA LEU A 145 1.62 6.89 -21.25
C LEU A 145 1.32 6.66 -22.74
N VAL A 146 0.60 5.60 -23.09
CA VAL A 146 0.23 5.28 -24.48
C VAL A 146 -1.06 5.98 -24.96
N MET A 147 -1.86 6.57 -24.08
CA MET A 147 -3.01 7.38 -24.51
C MET A 147 -2.56 8.59 -25.33
N ASN A 148 -3.39 9.06 -26.25
CA ASN A 148 -3.12 10.34 -26.90
C ASN A 148 -3.43 11.51 -25.96
N ARG A 149 -2.92 12.70 -26.31
CA ARG A 149 -3.04 13.90 -25.48
C ARG A 149 -4.50 14.28 -25.20
N GLU A 150 -5.39 14.12 -26.18
CA GLU A 150 -6.81 14.47 -26.03
C GLU A 150 -7.51 13.56 -25.01
N LYS A 151 -7.22 12.26 -25.02
CA LYS A 151 -7.76 11.30 -24.05
C LYS A 151 -7.20 11.56 -22.65
N ARG A 152 -5.90 11.83 -22.53
CA ARG A 152 -5.27 12.18 -21.24
C ARG A 152 -5.84 13.46 -20.65
N ALA A 153 -5.95 14.53 -21.44
CA ALA A 153 -6.54 15.79 -20.99
C ALA A 153 -7.97 15.61 -20.48
N ARG A 154 -8.78 14.80 -21.17
CA ARG A 154 -10.13 14.46 -20.73
C ARG A 154 -10.13 13.68 -19.42
N LEU A 155 -9.30 12.64 -19.33
CA LEU A 155 -9.15 11.83 -18.11
C LEU A 155 -8.75 12.71 -16.91
N PHE A 156 -7.75 13.56 -17.07
CA PHE A 156 -7.30 14.47 -16.01
C PHE A 156 -8.36 15.49 -15.60
N SER A 157 -9.12 16.03 -16.55
CA SER A 157 -10.27 16.90 -16.24
C SER A 157 -11.33 16.14 -15.43
N GLN A 158 -11.70 14.92 -15.82
CA GLN A 158 -12.67 14.11 -15.07
C GLN A 158 -12.17 13.71 -13.67
N ILE A 159 -10.87 13.44 -13.51
CA ILE A 159 -10.27 13.25 -12.19
C ILE A 159 -10.39 14.54 -11.37
N GLY A 160 -10.11 15.69 -11.98
CA GLY A 160 -10.31 17.00 -11.36
C GLY A 160 -11.76 17.20 -10.91
N ASP A 161 -12.74 16.86 -11.74
CA ASP A 161 -14.17 16.98 -11.41
C ASP A 161 -14.54 16.12 -10.21
N ALA A 162 -14.01 14.90 -10.11
CA ALA A 162 -14.21 14.04 -8.95
C ALA A 162 -13.55 14.62 -7.69
N LEU A 163 -12.31 15.09 -7.80
CA LEU A 163 -11.59 15.72 -6.67
C LEU A 163 -12.28 16.99 -6.18
N ALA A 164 -12.80 17.82 -7.08
CA ALA A 164 -13.57 19.01 -6.72
C ALA A 164 -14.81 18.63 -5.91
N GLN A 165 -15.57 17.64 -6.37
CA GLN A 165 -16.78 17.19 -5.67
C GLN A 165 -16.46 16.61 -4.30
N LEU A 166 -15.38 15.84 -4.14
CA LEU A 166 -14.95 15.32 -2.84
C LEU A 166 -14.57 16.46 -1.87
N GLN A 167 -13.95 17.52 -2.37
CA GLN A 167 -13.58 18.69 -1.57
C GLN A 167 -14.79 19.54 -1.15
N GLU A 168 -15.93 19.44 -1.83
CA GLU A 168 -17.20 20.06 -1.39
C GLU A 168 -17.88 19.29 -0.26
N LEU A 169 -17.53 18.02 -0.05
CA LEU A 169 -18.08 17.22 1.04
C LEU A 169 -17.36 17.60 2.34
N THR A 170 -17.92 18.56 3.06
CA THR A 170 -17.37 19.06 4.33
C THR A 170 -17.96 18.35 5.54
N PHE A 171 -17.14 18.09 6.55
CA PHE A 171 -17.52 17.37 7.75
C PHE A 171 -17.08 18.11 9.02
N PRO A 172 -17.72 17.84 10.18
CA PRO A 172 -17.37 18.49 11.45
C PRO A 172 -16.11 17.94 12.12
N THR A 173 -15.70 16.71 11.80
CA THR A 173 -14.55 16.03 12.41
C THR A 173 -13.83 15.13 11.41
N THR A 174 -12.58 14.77 11.71
CA THR A 174 -11.88 13.67 11.01
C THR A 174 -12.51 12.32 11.33
N GLY A 175 -12.18 11.29 10.56
CA GLY A 175 -12.59 9.91 10.82
C GLY A 175 -13.02 9.16 9.56
N SER A 176 -13.72 8.05 9.73
CA SER A 176 -14.34 7.32 8.62
C SER A 176 -15.86 7.35 8.75
N LEU A 177 -16.57 7.31 7.62
CA LEU A 177 -18.02 7.19 7.63
C LEU A 177 -18.42 5.76 7.99
N TYR A 178 -19.51 5.61 8.74
CA TYR A 178 -20.13 4.34 9.09
C TYR A 178 -21.66 4.45 8.94
N PRO A 179 -22.38 3.36 8.71
CA PRO A 179 -23.85 3.37 8.71
C PRO A 179 -24.35 3.79 10.10
N ASP A 180 -25.46 4.53 10.16
CA ASP A 180 -26.14 4.76 11.44
C ASP A 180 -26.68 3.45 12.01
N GLU A 181 -26.72 3.31 13.33
CA GLU A 181 -27.17 2.09 14.01
C GLU A 181 -28.62 1.71 13.66
N ASN A 182 -29.48 2.70 13.44
CA ASN A 182 -30.92 2.50 13.25
C ASN A 182 -31.37 2.68 11.81
N ASP A 183 -30.52 3.28 10.97
CA ASP A 183 -30.86 3.67 9.60
C ASP A 183 -29.61 3.59 8.71
N ASP A 184 -29.46 2.49 7.98
CA ASP A 184 -28.32 2.27 7.08
C ASP A 184 -28.31 3.22 5.86
N THR A 185 -29.34 4.06 5.73
CA THR A 185 -29.38 5.18 4.78
C THR A 185 -28.75 6.45 5.35
N LYS A 186 -28.49 6.52 6.65
CA LYS A 186 -27.74 7.61 7.28
C LYS A 186 -26.32 7.16 7.60
N SER A 187 -25.49 8.13 7.93
CA SER A 187 -24.09 7.86 8.27
C SER A 187 -23.66 8.73 9.44
N HIS A 188 -22.78 8.19 10.26
CA HIS A 188 -22.09 8.91 11.31
C HIS A 188 -20.57 8.81 11.10
N ILE A 189 -19.81 9.68 11.77
CA ILE A 189 -18.34 9.67 11.72
C ILE A 189 -17.84 8.88 12.92
N GLY A 190 -17.06 7.84 12.65
CA GLY A 190 -16.43 6.99 13.65
C GLY A 190 -14.90 7.03 13.56
N PRO A 191 -14.21 6.16 14.31
CA PRO A 191 -12.76 6.04 14.25
C PRO A 191 -12.26 5.83 12.82
N SER A 192 -11.07 6.35 12.51
CA SER A 192 -10.50 6.20 11.18
C SER A 192 -10.16 4.74 10.87
N LEU A 193 -10.42 4.33 9.62
CA LEU A 193 -9.93 3.09 9.00
C LEU A 193 -8.86 3.39 7.95
N CYS A 194 -7.96 4.33 8.24
CA CYS A 194 -6.90 4.65 7.30
C CYS A 194 -6.07 3.40 7.00
N GLN A 195 -5.50 3.36 5.79
CA GLN A 195 -4.73 2.21 5.30
C GLN A 195 -3.63 1.81 6.29
N TRP A 196 -2.92 2.80 6.82
CA TRP A 196 -1.79 2.61 7.70
C TRP A 196 -2.13 1.93 9.03
N GLU A 197 -3.19 2.37 9.70
CA GLU A 197 -3.62 1.80 10.98
C GLU A 197 -4.06 0.35 10.82
N VAL A 198 -4.74 0.03 9.71
CA VAL A 198 -5.15 -1.34 9.40
C VAL A 198 -3.94 -2.21 9.11
N ASP A 199 -2.97 -1.71 8.33
CA ASP A 199 -1.77 -2.47 8.01
C ASP A 199 -0.94 -2.74 9.26
N ILE A 200 -0.69 -1.75 10.12
CA ILE A 200 0.02 -1.97 11.39
C ILE A 200 -0.73 -2.98 12.27
N SER A 201 -2.04 -2.80 12.44
CA SER A 201 -2.82 -3.70 13.30
C SER A 201 -2.78 -5.15 12.81
N ASN A 202 -2.77 -5.35 11.50
CA ASN A 202 -2.63 -6.67 10.90
C ASN A 202 -1.25 -7.30 11.21
N ARG A 203 -0.24 -6.47 11.41
CA ARG A 203 1.13 -6.93 11.64
C ARG A 203 1.47 -7.16 13.09
N ASP A 204 1.15 -6.23 13.97
CA ASP A 204 1.52 -6.34 15.38
C ASP A 204 0.43 -6.96 16.25
N GLY A 205 -0.75 -7.27 15.68
CA GLY A 205 -1.84 -7.89 16.41
C GLY A 205 -2.54 -6.96 17.41
N VAL A 206 -2.30 -5.65 17.34
CA VAL A 206 -2.93 -4.64 18.20
C VAL A 206 -3.90 -3.81 17.37
N LYS A 207 -5.13 -3.59 17.87
CA LYS A 207 -6.10 -2.74 17.18
C LYS A 207 -5.69 -1.27 17.33
N HIS A 208 -5.12 -0.68 16.28
CA HIS A 208 -4.84 0.75 16.21
C HIS A 208 -6.07 1.49 15.68
N GLU A 209 -6.57 2.44 16.47
CA GLU A 209 -7.73 3.25 16.11
C GLU A 209 -7.45 4.73 16.36
N ARG A 210 -7.80 5.57 15.39
CA ARG A 210 -7.75 7.02 15.54
C ARG A 210 -9.13 7.57 15.83
N PRO A 211 -9.37 8.23 16.97
CA PRO A 211 -10.67 8.80 17.24
C PRO A 211 -10.97 9.96 16.26
N PRO A 212 -12.25 10.32 16.09
CA PRO A 212 -12.61 11.57 15.43
C PRO A 212 -11.99 12.78 16.14
N LEU A 213 -11.40 13.69 15.37
CA LEU A 213 -10.77 14.91 15.88
C LEU A 213 -11.51 16.13 15.35
N THR A 214 -11.67 17.15 16.18
CA THR A 214 -12.43 18.37 15.88
C THR A 214 -11.55 19.51 15.36
N THR A 215 -10.22 19.40 15.43
CA THR A 215 -9.30 20.43 14.92
C THR A 215 -8.32 19.85 13.90
N ALA A 216 -7.96 20.67 12.90
CA ALA A 216 -6.96 20.31 11.91
C ALA A 216 -5.59 20.05 12.57
N TRP A 217 -5.22 20.90 13.54
CA TRP A 217 -3.94 20.80 14.23
C TRP A 217 -3.78 19.49 15.03
N ASP A 218 -4.80 19.06 15.77
CA ASP A 218 -4.75 17.79 16.50
C ASP A 218 -4.54 16.61 15.54
N SER A 219 -5.17 16.67 14.36
CA SER A 219 -5.00 15.65 13.32
C SER A 219 -3.59 15.66 12.74
N ILE A 220 -3.03 16.84 12.44
CA ILE A 220 -1.66 17.00 11.93
C ILE A 220 -0.65 16.49 12.96
N GLN A 221 -0.80 16.87 14.23
CA GLN A 221 0.04 16.41 15.33
C GLN A 221 -0.02 14.89 15.51
N LEU A 222 -1.19 14.28 15.33
CA LEU A 222 -1.31 12.83 15.38
C LEU A 222 -0.55 12.14 14.24
N HIS A 223 -0.64 12.67 13.00
CA HIS A 223 0.13 12.15 11.87
C HIS A 223 1.64 12.32 12.10
N LEU A 224 2.08 13.47 12.62
CA LEU A 224 3.47 13.74 12.95
C LEU A 224 3.98 12.78 14.04
N GLY A 225 3.18 12.55 15.09
CA GLY A 225 3.49 11.56 16.14
C GLY A 225 3.57 10.12 15.60
N ALA A 226 2.79 9.78 14.56
CA ALA A 226 2.96 8.51 13.86
C ALA A 226 4.31 8.42 13.15
N LEU A 227 4.84 9.50 12.56
CA LEU A 227 6.19 9.51 11.99
C LEU A 227 7.28 9.30 13.05
N ALA A 228 7.12 9.94 14.22
CA ALA A 228 8.08 9.87 15.33
C ALA A 228 8.17 8.48 15.97
N ARG A 229 7.09 7.70 15.96
CA ARG A 229 7.07 6.26 16.30
C ARG A 229 7.81 5.38 15.29
N GLY A 230 8.45 6.01 14.30
CA GLY A 230 9.22 5.45 13.19
C GLY A 230 9.90 4.12 13.49
N PRO A 231 10.85 3.99 14.43
CA PRO A 231 11.58 2.75 14.64
C PRO A 231 10.69 1.50 14.87
N ALA A 232 9.63 1.61 15.68
CA ALA A 232 8.70 0.51 15.92
C ALA A 232 7.83 0.22 14.71
N LEU A 233 7.30 1.27 14.08
CA LEU A 233 6.46 1.14 12.88
C LEU A 233 7.24 0.67 11.65
N ARG A 234 8.56 0.87 11.66
CA ARG A 234 9.44 0.52 10.55
C ARG A 234 9.96 -0.89 10.67
N LYS A 235 10.19 -1.45 11.85
CA LYS A 235 10.43 -2.92 11.98
C LYS A 235 9.42 -3.76 11.23
N LEU A 236 8.22 -3.23 11.03
CA LEU A 236 7.28 -3.83 10.13
C LEU A 236 7.93 -4.03 8.72
N PHE A 237 8.15 -3.01 7.92
CA PHE A 237 8.06 -3.16 6.46
C PHE A 237 9.37 -3.23 5.63
N TYR A 238 10.52 -3.64 6.19
CA TYR A 238 11.86 -3.42 5.56
C TYR A 238 12.57 -4.72 5.19
N THR A 239 13.26 -4.70 4.05
CA THR A 239 13.97 -5.86 3.51
C THR A 239 15.45 -5.63 3.13
N GLU A 240 15.98 -4.40 2.98
CA GLU A 240 17.37 -4.19 2.51
C GLU A 240 17.98 -2.79 2.87
N ASN A 241 19.33 -2.72 2.88
CA ASN A 241 20.23 -1.59 3.19
C ASN A 241 19.80 -0.61 4.31
N GLY A 242 19.61 -1.14 5.53
CA GLY A 242 19.08 -0.39 6.66
C GLY A 242 19.82 0.89 7.05
N ARG A 243 21.16 0.98 6.92
CA ARG A 243 21.91 2.19 7.32
C ARG A 243 21.51 3.40 6.47
N GLU A 244 21.63 3.30 5.16
CA GLU A 244 21.32 4.41 4.24
C GLU A 244 19.88 4.89 4.44
N ARG A 245 18.95 3.93 4.49
CA ARG A 245 17.53 4.22 4.68
C ARG A 245 17.24 4.91 6.01
N ILE A 246 17.78 4.41 7.12
CA ILE A 246 17.60 5.02 8.45
C ILE A 246 18.20 6.43 8.49
N THR A 247 19.38 6.64 7.89
CA THR A 247 20.02 7.96 7.77
C THR A 247 19.09 8.95 7.09
N ARG A 248 18.57 8.61 5.90
CA ARG A 248 17.61 9.46 5.17
C ARG A 248 16.33 9.70 5.97
N GLU A 249 15.76 8.67 6.58
CA GLU A 249 14.54 8.82 7.36
C GLU A 249 14.69 9.68 8.61
N MET A 250 15.84 9.62 9.29
CA MET A 250 16.12 10.50 10.43
C MET A 250 16.16 11.95 10.00
N PHE A 251 16.85 12.25 8.89
CA PHE A 251 16.88 13.58 8.30
C PHE A 251 15.48 14.04 7.90
N ALA A 252 14.75 13.22 7.13
CA ALA A 252 13.41 13.55 6.66
C ALA A 252 12.45 13.80 7.83
N LEU A 253 12.48 12.96 8.87
CA LEU A 253 11.66 13.15 10.06
C LEU A 253 11.96 14.50 10.74
N ASP A 254 13.24 14.83 10.93
CA ASP A 254 13.66 16.09 11.55
C ASP A 254 13.22 17.31 10.71
N ALA A 255 13.45 17.27 9.40
CA ALA A 255 13.06 18.34 8.49
C ALA A 255 11.53 18.53 8.42
N ILE A 256 10.76 17.43 8.31
CA ILE A 256 9.29 17.47 8.32
C ILE A 256 8.78 18.01 9.66
N THR A 257 9.35 17.56 10.78
CA THR A 257 8.96 18.03 12.12
C THR A 257 9.20 19.53 12.25
N ARG A 258 10.40 20.01 11.92
CA ARG A 258 10.71 21.44 11.95
C ARG A 258 9.77 22.27 11.07
N HIS A 259 9.51 21.81 9.85
CA HIS A 259 8.63 22.53 8.92
C HIS A 259 7.18 22.61 9.43
N VAL A 260 6.63 21.50 9.93
CA VAL A 260 5.25 21.43 10.46
C VAL A 260 5.09 22.21 11.76
N GLU A 261 6.11 22.17 12.63
CA GLU A 261 6.07 22.83 13.93
C GLU A 261 6.37 24.33 13.84
N ASP A 262 7.04 24.81 12.80
CA ASP A 262 7.32 26.24 12.59
C ASP A 262 6.02 27.06 12.56
N GLU A 263 5.91 27.98 13.53
CA GLU A 263 4.73 28.83 13.72
C GLU A 263 4.56 29.88 12.62
N SER A 264 5.61 30.16 11.83
CA SER A 264 5.52 31.04 10.66
C SER A 264 4.70 30.41 9.53
N HIS A 265 4.61 29.07 9.47
CA HIS A 265 3.74 28.35 8.53
C HIS A 265 2.31 28.27 9.06
N ALA A 266 1.52 29.32 8.81
CA ALA A 266 0.10 29.36 9.19
C ALA A 266 -0.73 28.22 8.57
N PHE A 267 -0.29 27.64 7.44
CA PHE A 267 -0.92 26.52 6.74
C PHE A 267 -1.25 25.33 7.64
N TRP A 268 -0.38 24.99 8.61
CA TRP A 268 -0.61 23.84 9.48
C TRP A 268 -1.61 24.10 10.62
N ARG A 269 -1.92 25.37 10.89
CA ARG A 269 -2.76 25.79 12.03
C ARG A 269 -4.09 26.42 11.61
N GLU A 270 -4.29 26.65 10.33
CA GLU A 270 -5.56 27.19 9.83
C GLU A 270 -6.71 26.18 9.97
N ASP A 271 -7.90 26.72 10.22
CA ASP A 271 -9.14 25.97 10.18
C ASP A 271 -9.71 25.98 8.76
N ALA A 272 -9.19 25.08 7.93
CA ALA A 272 -9.60 24.92 6.53
C ALA A 272 -10.73 23.89 6.35
N GLY A 273 -11.28 23.38 7.45
CA GLY A 273 -12.30 22.33 7.48
C GLY A 273 -11.78 20.93 7.15
N PHE A 274 -12.71 19.97 7.15
CA PHE A 274 -12.45 18.56 6.90
C PHE A 274 -13.20 18.07 5.66
N THR A 275 -12.51 17.34 4.79
CA THR A 275 -13.05 16.86 3.50
C THR A 275 -12.87 15.36 3.35
N LEU A 276 -13.76 14.71 2.59
CA LEU A 276 -13.64 13.29 2.28
C LEU A 276 -12.47 13.06 1.30
N ASN A 277 -11.57 12.16 1.65
CA ASN A 277 -10.43 11.77 0.85
C ASN A 277 -10.51 10.28 0.47
N HIS A 278 -10.24 9.99 -0.79
CA HIS A 278 -10.01 8.62 -1.24
C HIS A 278 -8.53 8.27 -1.01
N SER A 279 -8.20 7.75 0.17
CA SER A 279 -6.79 7.51 0.56
C SER A 279 -6.01 6.59 -0.36
N GLY A 280 -6.68 5.77 -1.15
CA GLY A 280 -6.07 4.93 -2.17
C GLY A 280 -6.45 5.32 -3.61
N LEU A 281 -6.56 6.61 -3.98
CA LEU A 281 -6.94 7.02 -5.34
C LEU A 281 -5.79 6.81 -6.34
N TYR A 282 -5.29 5.58 -6.41
CA TYR A 282 -4.34 5.09 -7.40
C TYR A 282 -5.06 4.81 -8.71
N TYR A 283 -4.32 4.87 -9.82
CA TYR A 283 -4.85 4.61 -11.16
C TYR A 283 -5.66 3.31 -11.25
N GLN A 284 -5.23 2.22 -10.62
CA GLN A 284 -5.93 0.93 -10.65
C GLN A 284 -7.35 0.93 -10.06
N ASN A 285 -7.70 1.93 -9.26
CA ASN A 285 -9.04 2.11 -8.69
C ASN A 285 -9.94 3.00 -9.55
N ILE A 286 -9.46 3.48 -10.71
CA ILE A 286 -10.21 4.27 -11.68
C ILE A 286 -10.46 3.39 -12.91
N LEU A 287 -11.71 3.07 -13.17
CA LEU A 287 -12.12 2.26 -14.32
C LEU A 287 -12.47 3.19 -15.49
N ILE A 288 -11.93 2.92 -16.66
CA ILE A 288 -12.13 3.74 -17.87
C ILE A 288 -12.64 2.91 -19.06
N ASP A 289 -13.36 3.57 -19.97
CA ASP A 289 -13.70 3.02 -21.27
C ASP A 289 -12.56 3.15 -22.29
N GLY A 290 -12.74 2.63 -23.50
CA GLY A 290 -11.74 2.73 -24.58
C GLY A 290 -11.49 4.16 -25.09
N GLN A 291 -12.30 5.14 -24.69
CA GLN A 291 -12.16 6.56 -25.01
C GLN A 291 -11.53 7.37 -23.86
N GLY A 292 -11.15 6.71 -22.76
CA GLY A 292 -10.55 7.36 -21.59
C GLY A 292 -11.57 8.06 -20.69
N ASN A 293 -12.87 7.76 -20.82
CA ASN A 293 -13.88 8.28 -19.90
C ASN A 293 -13.97 7.41 -18.64
N ILE A 294 -13.96 8.02 -17.47
CA ILE A 294 -14.16 7.35 -16.19
C ILE A 294 -15.56 6.73 -16.14
N GLN A 295 -15.59 5.40 -15.99
CA GLN A 295 -16.80 4.60 -15.78
C GLN A 295 -17.09 4.39 -14.30
N GLY A 296 -16.06 4.45 -13.45
CA GLY A 296 -16.24 4.37 -12.01
C GLY A 296 -14.96 4.47 -11.20
N ILE A 297 -15.10 4.93 -9.96
CA ILE A 297 -14.05 4.93 -8.93
C ILE A 297 -14.44 3.92 -7.86
N ILE A 298 -13.57 2.97 -7.59
CA ILE A 298 -13.83 1.82 -6.71
C ILE A 298 -12.89 1.79 -5.49
N ASN A 299 -13.14 0.87 -4.56
CA ASN A 299 -12.30 0.59 -3.40
C ASN A 299 -12.27 1.72 -2.36
N TRP A 300 -13.47 2.09 -1.88
CA TRP A 300 -13.68 3.16 -0.90
C TRP A 300 -13.51 2.70 0.56
N SER A 301 -13.09 1.46 0.79
CA SER A 301 -12.93 0.87 2.14
C SER A 301 -11.88 1.55 3.03
N LYS A 302 -11.01 2.40 2.45
CA LYS A 302 -9.99 3.21 3.13
C LYS A 302 -10.23 4.70 3.01
N ALA A 303 -11.43 5.10 2.59
CA ALA A 303 -11.79 6.50 2.55
C ALA A 303 -11.78 7.10 3.95
N GLU A 304 -11.34 8.34 4.03
CA GLU A 304 -11.11 9.01 5.30
C GLU A 304 -11.41 10.50 5.17
N ILE A 305 -12.02 11.05 6.21
CA ILE A 305 -12.23 12.47 6.37
C ILE A 305 -10.98 13.05 7.03
N LEU A 306 -10.31 13.96 6.31
CA LEU A 306 -9.04 14.55 6.69
C LEU A 306 -9.12 16.07 6.70
N PRO A 307 -8.24 16.76 7.44
CA PRO A 307 -8.03 18.19 7.26
C PRO A 307 -7.72 18.50 5.80
N ARG A 308 -8.18 19.66 5.31
CA ARG A 308 -7.92 20.07 3.93
C ARG A 308 -6.43 20.10 3.58
N GLN A 309 -5.57 20.45 4.54
CA GLN A 309 -4.12 20.38 4.43
C GLN A 309 -3.61 19.03 3.93
N LEU A 310 -4.25 17.93 4.35
CA LEU A 310 -3.87 16.56 4.03
C LEU A 310 -4.64 15.98 2.82
N SER A 311 -5.50 16.77 2.18
CA SER A 311 -6.41 16.31 1.13
C SER A 311 -5.95 16.63 -0.30
N GLY A 312 -4.63 16.74 -0.50
CA GLY A 312 -4.01 17.11 -1.78
C GLY A 312 -4.26 16.12 -2.93
N PRO A 313 -3.79 16.48 -4.15
CA PRO A 313 -3.89 15.61 -5.31
C PRO A 313 -3.27 14.21 -5.06
N PRO A 314 -3.76 13.16 -5.74
CA PRO A 314 -3.17 11.82 -5.67
C PRO A 314 -1.67 11.82 -5.91
N THR A 315 -0.94 10.99 -5.15
CA THR A 315 0.53 10.94 -5.19
C THR A 315 1.11 10.62 -6.56
N TRP A 316 0.43 9.78 -7.35
CA TRP A 316 0.84 9.46 -8.72
C TRP A 316 0.64 10.63 -9.70
N ILE A 317 -0.27 11.57 -9.41
CA ILE A 317 -0.43 12.83 -10.17
C ILE A 317 0.67 13.81 -9.78
N LEU A 318 1.07 13.83 -8.51
CA LEU A 318 2.22 14.59 -8.03
C LEU A 318 3.58 13.97 -8.43
N CYS A 319 3.56 12.81 -9.11
CA CYS A 319 4.72 12.06 -9.59
C CYS A 319 5.67 11.56 -8.47
N ILE A 320 5.15 11.45 -7.24
CA ILE A 320 5.93 11.05 -6.06
C ILE A 320 6.21 9.54 -6.09
N GLY A 321 7.47 9.13 -5.85
CA GLY A 321 7.85 7.73 -5.63
C GLY A 321 8.20 6.92 -6.88
N ASN A 322 8.39 7.55 -8.04
CA ASN A 322 8.70 6.85 -9.30
C ASN A 322 10.03 7.30 -9.92
N GLU A 323 11.12 7.09 -9.18
CA GLU A 323 12.47 7.55 -9.54
C GLU A 323 13.00 6.91 -10.83
N ALA A 324 12.61 5.66 -11.13
CA ALA A 324 13.14 4.92 -12.27
C ALA A 324 12.70 5.49 -13.63
N ASN A 325 11.46 6.01 -13.75
CA ASN A 325 10.95 6.59 -15.01
C ASN A 325 10.47 8.06 -14.85
N TRP A 326 11.06 8.82 -13.92
CA TRP A 326 10.63 10.18 -13.55
C TRP A 326 10.39 11.14 -14.73
N GLN A 327 11.19 11.03 -15.81
CA GLN A 327 11.07 11.86 -17.02
C GLN A 327 9.78 11.62 -17.79
N GLU A 328 9.26 10.38 -17.78
CA GLU A 328 7.98 10.05 -18.42
C GLU A 328 6.80 10.57 -17.56
N TYR A 329 7.00 10.70 -16.23
CA TYR A 329 6.00 11.19 -15.29
C TYR A 329 5.93 12.71 -15.16
N ASP A 330 7.00 13.45 -15.42
CA ASP A 330 6.95 14.93 -15.36
C ASP A 330 5.85 15.52 -16.27
N ASN A 331 5.55 14.83 -17.37
CA ASN A 331 4.44 15.21 -18.26
C ASN A 331 3.06 15.01 -17.61
N VAL A 332 2.89 14.07 -16.67
CA VAL A 332 1.60 13.80 -16.00
C VAL A 332 1.16 14.99 -15.17
N TRP A 333 2.05 15.54 -14.34
CA TRP A 333 1.74 16.71 -13.53
C TRP A 333 1.44 17.93 -14.40
N ALA A 334 2.28 18.20 -15.41
CA ALA A 334 2.08 19.33 -16.31
C ALA A 334 0.76 19.22 -17.10
N GLU A 335 0.45 18.05 -17.65
CA GLU A 335 -0.81 17.82 -18.37
C GLU A 335 -2.03 17.85 -17.44
N PHE A 336 -1.89 17.40 -16.19
CA PHE A 336 -2.94 17.56 -15.19
C PHE A 336 -3.19 19.05 -14.92
N GLN A 337 -2.15 19.85 -14.70
CA GLN A 337 -2.30 21.31 -14.53
C GLN A 337 -2.95 21.97 -15.74
N ASP A 338 -2.56 21.59 -16.96
CA ASP A 338 -3.16 22.08 -18.20
C ASP A 338 -4.66 21.73 -18.29
N ALA A 339 -5.04 20.52 -17.87
CA ALA A 339 -6.43 20.06 -17.84
C ALA A 339 -7.27 20.83 -16.80
N ILE A 340 -6.66 21.21 -15.67
CA ILE A 340 -7.29 22.04 -14.63
C ILE A 340 -7.10 23.53 -14.97
N HIS A 341 -7.72 23.94 -16.08
CA HIS A 341 -7.72 25.34 -16.53
C HIS A 341 -8.40 26.29 -15.51
N SER A 342 -8.29 27.60 -15.72
CA SER A 342 -8.73 28.64 -14.76
C SER A 342 -10.20 28.53 -14.30
N ASN A 343 -11.09 28.07 -15.17
CA ASN A 343 -12.52 27.91 -14.90
C ASN A 343 -12.92 26.50 -14.44
N HIS A 344 -11.96 25.57 -14.32
CA HIS A 344 -12.24 24.20 -13.91
C HIS A 344 -12.70 24.19 -12.43
N PRO A 345 -13.73 23.41 -12.01
CA PRO A 345 -14.23 23.42 -10.63
C PRO A 345 -13.13 23.13 -9.58
N TYR A 346 -12.23 22.21 -9.90
CA TYR A 346 -11.09 21.87 -9.04
C TYR A 346 -10.04 22.98 -8.89
N ARG A 347 -10.02 23.99 -9.77
CA ARG A 347 -8.94 24.98 -9.86
C ARG A 347 -8.66 25.68 -8.54
N ARG A 348 -9.72 26.04 -7.80
CA ARG A 348 -9.62 26.71 -6.49
C ARG A 348 -9.01 25.80 -5.42
N HIS A 349 -9.32 24.51 -5.45
CA HIS A 349 -8.78 23.53 -4.51
C HIS A 349 -7.33 23.21 -4.85
N LEU A 350 -7.00 23.15 -6.14
CA LEU A 350 -5.62 23.00 -6.57
C LEU A 350 -4.77 24.23 -6.21
N GLN A 351 -5.32 25.45 -6.33
CA GLN A 351 -4.59 26.69 -6.02
C GLN A 351 -4.07 26.72 -4.58
N TYR A 352 -4.88 26.22 -3.64
CA TYR A 352 -4.52 26.09 -2.24
C TYR A 352 -3.17 25.39 -2.02
N TYR A 353 -2.83 24.41 -2.86
CA TYR A 353 -1.52 23.73 -2.83
C TYR A 353 -0.46 24.42 -3.70
N LEU A 354 -0.87 25.08 -4.79
CA LEU A 354 0.03 25.77 -5.72
C LEU A 354 0.61 27.07 -5.16
N ASP A 355 -0.10 27.76 -4.26
CA ASP A 355 0.31 29.07 -3.70
C ASP A 355 1.69 29.03 -3.03
N ASN A 356 2.12 27.85 -2.58
CA ASN A 356 3.43 27.62 -1.97
C ASN A 356 4.30 26.66 -2.82
N ASN A 357 4.15 26.72 -4.15
CA ASN A 357 4.91 25.89 -5.10
C ASN A 357 4.88 24.38 -4.77
N LEU A 358 3.74 23.88 -4.24
CA LEU A 358 3.53 22.50 -3.77
C LEU A 358 4.34 22.06 -2.54
N GLU A 359 5.14 22.93 -1.92
CA GLU A 359 5.97 22.58 -0.76
C GLU A 359 5.14 21.89 0.34
N HIS A 360 4.09 22.57 0.81
CA HIS A 360 3.18 22.02 1.82
C HIS A 360 2.48 20.72 1.36
N ALA A 361 2.24 20.53 0.06
CA ALA A 361 1.63 19.31 -0.45
C ALA A 361 2.57 18.10 -0.36
N TYR A 362 3.88 18.31 -0.53
CA TYR A 362 4.87 17.25 -0.33
C TYR A 362 5.02 16.88 1.15
N PHE A 363 5.08 17.87 2.05
CA PHE A 363 5.06 17.62 3.49
C PHE A 363 3.77 16.91 3.94
N ALA A 364 2.61 17.34 3.43
CA ALA A 364 1.32 16.69 3.71
C ALA A 364 1.29 15.23 3.21
N THR A 365 1.88 14.97 2.04
CA THR A 365 2.04 13.60 1.53
C THR A 365 2.92 12.76 2.45
N ALA A 366 4.05 13.30 2.91
CA ALA A 366 4.94 12.61 3.83
C ALA A 366 4.25 12.28 5.16
N LEU A 367 3.44 13.20 5.72
CA LEU A 367 2.64 12.97 6.93
C LEU A 367 1.64 11.82 6.76
N ARG A 368 1.03 11.69 5.59
CA ARG A 368 0.07 10.61 5.31
C ARG A 368 0.73 9.26 5.08
N TRP A 369 1.99 9.23 4.67
CA TRP A 369 2.70 8.02 4.23
C TRP A 369 3.97 7.77 5.05
N PRO A 370 3.84 7.46 6.36
CA PRO A 370 4.96 7.26 7.30
C PRO A 370 6.04 6.28 6.84
N ARG A 371 5.67 5.25 6.09
CA ARG A 371 6.61 4.26 5.53
C ARG A 371 7.55 4.85 4.48
N HIS A 372 7.09 5.86 3.75
CA HIS A 372 7.73 6.40 2.57
C HIS A 372 8.31 7.79 2.80
N ILE A 373 8.44 8.26 4.05
CA ILE A 373 8.90 9.63 4.32
C ILE A 373 10.25 9.95 3.65
N ALA A 374 11.18 8.99 3.60
CA ALA A 374 12.46 9.20 2.93
C ALA A 374 12.29 9.19 1.40
N ASP A 375 11.44 8.32 0.85
CA ASP A 375 11.14 8.29 -0.59
C ASP A 375 10.49 9.60 -1.03
N VAL A 376 9.57 10.14 -0.23
CA VAL A 376 8.89 11.40 -0.51
C VAL A 376 9.85 12.57 -0.37
N TYR A 377 10.56 12.68 0.76
CA TYR A 377 11.40 13.84 1.07
C TYR A 377 12.62 13.97 0.13
N PHE A 378 13.28 12.85 -0.16
CA PHE A 378 14.43 12.84 -1.09
C PHE A 378 14.01 12.68 -2.55
N TRP A 379 12.71 12.67 -2.84
CA TRP A 379 12.25 12.71 -4.22
C TRP A 379 12.76 13.98 -4.88
N ARG A 380 13.47 13.80 -6.00
CA ARG A 380 14.28 14.84 -6.64
C ARG A 380 13.63 16.22 -6.70
N ARG A 381 12.38 16.33 -7.18
CA ARG A 381 11.73 17.63 -7.34
C ARG A 381 11.33 18.27 -6.00
N PHE A 382 11.06 17.48 -4.96
CA PHE A 382 10.86 18.04 -3.62
C PHE A 382 12.21 18.43 -3.01
N TYR A 383 13.21 17.55 -3.10
CA TYR A 383 14.55 17.81 -2.58
C TYR A 383 15.21 19.05 -3.22
N ASP A 384 15.23 19.14 -4.55
CA ASP A 384 15.82 20.25 -5.33
C ASP A 384 15.07 21.58 -5.09
N ALA A 385 13.82 21.52 -4.62
CA ALA A 385 13.06 22.72 -4.23
C ALA A 385 13.42 23.24 -2.83
N GLN A 386 14.09 22.42 -2.03
CA GLN A 386 14.41 22.70 -0.62
C GLN A 386 15.91 22.90 -0.39
N HIS A 387 16.74 22.20 -1.16
CA HIS A 387 18.20 22.12 -0.98
C HIS A 387 18.91 22.33 -2.32
N GLN A 388 20.12 22.88 -2.27
CA GLN A 388 21.01 22.98 -3.44
C GLN A 388 22.21 22.02 -3.34
N GLU A 389 22.47 21.53 -2.13
CA GLU A 389 23.57 20.68 -1.75
C GLU A 389 23.30 19.22 -2.18
N PRO A 390 24.35 18.46 -2.56
CA PRO A 390 24.24 17.02 -2.75
C PRO A 390 23.74 16.32 -1.47
N ILE A 391 22.90 15.29 -1.63
CA ILE A 391 22.29 14.53 -0.52
C ILE A 391 23.35 14.05 0.49
N ASP A 392 24.47 13.50 0.01
CA ASP A 392 25.52 12.96 0.88
C ASP A 392 26.20 14.04 1.74
N GLU A 393 26.37 15.26 1.21
CA GLU A 393 26.95 16.39 1.92
C GLU A 393 25.98 16.89 3.00
N LEU A 394 24.71 17.06 2.65
CA LEU A 394 23.65 17.47 3.57
C LEU A 394 23.46 16.48 4.72
N LEU A 395 23.45 15.17 4.42
CA LEU A 395 23.36 14.13 5.43
C LEU A 395 24.61 14.13 6.33
N ALA A 396 25.81 14.27 5.76
CA ALA A 396 27.03 14.36 6.54
C ALA A 396 26.99 15.57 7.49
N GLU A 397 26.53 16.72 7.01
CA GLU A 397 26.37 17.94 7.79
C GLU A 397 25.38 17.75 8.96
N PHE A 398 24.19 17.20 8.67
CA PHE A 398 23.14 16.94 9.66
C PHE A 398 23.60 16.10 10.86
N PHE A 399 24.39 15.06 10.59
CA PHE A 399 24.95 14.21 11.63
C PHE A 399 26.18 14.79 12.32
N ASN A 400 26.78 15.87 11.80
CA ASN A 400 28.00 16.47 12.33
C ASN A 400 27.79 17.84 13.02
N GLN A 401 26.69 18.56 12.78
CA GLN A 401 26.57 19.98 13.15
C GLN A 401 25.76 20.34 14.41
N GLU A 402 24.84 19.51 14.92
CA GLU A 402 24.01 19.91 16.08
C GLU A 402 24.47 19.33 17.40
N GLU A 403 24.56 20.18 18.45
CA GLU A 403 24.75 19.71 19.82
C GLU A 403 23.45 19.16 20.45
N PRO A 404 23.52 18.00 21.13
CA PRO A 404 24.70 17.16 21.23
C PRO A 404 24.87 16.31 19.96
N VAL A 405 26.01 16.47 19.26
CA VAL A 405 26.35 15.71 18.03
C VAL A 405 26.41 14.21 18.35
N SER A 406 26.76 13.89 19.60
CA SER A 406 26.70 12.54 20.16
C SER A 406 25.30 11.95 20.11
N SER A 407 24.23 12.72 20.36
CA SER A 407 22.86 12.20 20.44
C SER A 407 22.32 11.68 19.11
N ARG A 408 22.56 12.38 17.99
CA ARG A 408 22.09 11.95 16.66
C ARG A 408 22.84 10.72 16.14
N LYS A 409 24.15 10.67 16.35
CA LYS A 409 24.98 9.52 15.97
C LYS A 409 24.65 8.30 16.84
N GLU A 410 24.46 8.48 18.14
CA GLU A 410 24.01 7.42 19.05
C GLU A 410 22.63 6.90 18.66
N GLU A 411 21.69 7.78 18.33
CA GLU A 411 20.36 7.39 17.87
C GLU A 411 20.40 6.64 16.52
N LEU A 412 21.26 7.07 15.59
CA LEU A 412 21.48 6.35 14.33
C LEU A 412 21.99 4.94 14.59
N GLU A 413 23.03 4.78 15.40
CA GLU A 413 23.58 3.46 15.72
C GLU A 413 22.58 2.59 16.50
N ARG A 414 21.78 3.17 17.40
CA ARG A 414 20.69 2.48 18.09
C ARG A 414 19.66 1.94 17.11
N ARG A 415 19.17 2.77 16.17
CA ARG A 415 18.21 2.34 15.13
C ARG A 415 18.79 1.29 14.19
N ILE A 416 20.07 1.41 13.83
CA ILE A 416 20.77 0.40 13.01
C ILE A 416 20.87 -0.92 13.75
N ALA A 417 21.20 -0.90 15.04
CA ALA A 417 21.26 -2.11 15.86
C ALA A 417 19.88 -2.79 15.98
N GLU A 418 18.83 -2.00 16.21
CA GLU A 418 17.45 -2.51 16.23
C GLU A 418 17.03 -3.12 14.89
N HIS A 419 17.34 -2.44 13.78
CA HIS A 419 17.09 -2.96 12.44
C HIS A 419 17.84 -4.27 12.20
N ARG A 420 19.12 -4.35 12.58
CA ARG A 420 19.92 -5.58 12.43
C ARG A 420 19.32 -6.74 13.22
N SER A 421 18.86 -6.51 14.45
CA SER A 421 18.19 -7.56 15.25
C SER A 421 16.97 -8.11 14.53
N TYR A 422 16.08 -7.22 14.06
CA TYR A 422 14.88 -7.63 13.33
C TYR A 422 15.20 -8.34 12.01
N ALA A 423 16.16 -7.81 11.24
CA ALA A 423 16.56 -8.41 9.97
C ALA A 423 17.11 -9.83 10.15
N VAL A 424 17.91 -10.08 11.20
CA VAL A 424 18.41 -11.43 11.52
C VAL A 424 17.25 -12.37 11.85
N GLU A 425 16.28 -11.91 12.65
CA GLU A 425 15.09 -12.70 12.97
C GLU A 425 14.23 -13.02 11.74
N ASP A 426 13.94 -12.04 10.88
CA ASP A 426 13.18 -12.26 9.63
C ASP A 426 13.93 -13.17 8.66
N ILE A 427 15.24 -12.98 8.48
CA ILE A 427 16.07 -13.86 7.63
C ILE A 427 16.04 -15.29 8.17
N ALA A 428 16.19 -15.49 9.47
CA ALA A 428 16.13 -16.83 10.08
C ALA A 428 14.77 -17.49 9.85
N GLN A 429 13.67 -16.73 9.98
CA GLN A 429 12.31 -17.22 9.72
C GLN A 429 12.10 -17.58 8.24
N ARG A 430 12.52 -16.71 7.31
CA ARG A 430 12.46 -16.98 5.86
C ARG A 430 13.28 -18.19 5.48
N ALA A 431 14.50 -18.32 6.01
CA ALA A 431 15.35 -19.48 5.79
C ALA A 431 14.70 -20.77 6.31
N GLY A 432 14.06 -20.71 7.50
CA GLY A 432 13.26 -21.79 8.04
C GLY A 432 12.10 -22.19 7.12
N ALA A 433 11.32 -21.22 6.65
CA ALA A 433 10.19 -21.47 5.73
C ALA A 433 10.63 -21.99 4.36
N LEU A 434 11.77 -21.50 3.83
CA LEU A 434 12.35 -22.00 2.58
C LEU A 434 12.92 -23.41 2.74
N SER A 435 13.48 -23.75 3.91
CA SER A 435 14.08 -25.07 4.15
C SER A 435 13.09 -26.23 3.93
N THR A 436 11.80 -26.01 4.22
CA THR A 436 10.75 -27.01 3.98
C THR A 436 10.38 -27.17 2.50
N GLU A 437 10.60 -26.13 1.70
CA GLU A 437 10.32 -26.13 0.25
C GLU A 437 11.57 -26.42 -0.60
N LEU A 438 12.76 -26.33 0.01
CA LEU A 438 14.06 -26.50 -0.66
C LEU A 438 14.16 -27.82 -1.46
N PRO A 439 13.70 -28.99 -0.97
CA PRO A 439 13.72 -30.22 -1.76
C PRO A 439 12.89 -30.13 -3.04
N LYS A 440 11.71 -29.50 -2.98
CA LYS A 440 10.84 -29.33 -4.16
C LYS A 440 11.44 -28.34 -5.14
N LEU A 441 12.05 -27.25 -4.65
CA LEU A 441 12.73 -26.26 -5.49
C LEU A 441 13.95 -26.88 -6.20
N LEU A 442 14.73 -27.70 -5.51
CA LEU A 442 15.84 -28.45 -6.11
C LEU A 442 15.36 -29.43 -7.18
N GLU A 443 14.28 -30.17 -6.93
CA GLU A 443 13.68 -31.07 -7.93
C GLU A 443 13.21 -30.29 -9.16
N LEU A 444 12.56 -29.14 -8.97
CA LEU A 444 12.09 -28.29 -10.06
C LEU A 444 13.26 -27.73 -10.87
N TYR A 445 14.32 -27.29 -10.18
CA TYR A 445 15.54 -26.81 -10.82
C TYR A 445 16.19 -27.87 -11.70
N VAL A 446 16.32 -29.11 -11.20
CA VAL A 446 16.85 -30.24 -11.99
C VAL A 446 15.99 -30.46 -13.23
N LYS A 447 14.66 -30.49 -13.10
CA LYS A 447 13.74 -30.65 -14.24
C LYS A 447 13.89 -29.53 -15.28
N VAL A 448 14.03 -28.27 -14.83
CA VAL A 448 14.20 -27.12 -15.72
C VAL A 448 15.56 -27.17 -16.42
N ARG A 449 16.64 -27.50 -15.70
CA ARG A 449 17.98 -27.68 -16.26
C ARG A 449 17.98 -28.78 -17.32
N ASP A 450 17.44 -29.95 -17.00
CA ASP A 450 17.40 -31.09 -17.93
C ASP A 450 16.55 -30.76 -19.18
N LEU A 451 15.43 -30.04 -19.02
CA LEU A 451 14.61 -29.56 -20.14
C LEU A 451 15.41 -28.61 -21.04
N ILE A 452 16.14 -27.68 -20.44
CA ILE A 452 16.99 -26.72 -21.13
C ILE A 452 18.13 -27.43 -21.90
N GLU A 453 18.81 -28.38 -21.27
CA GLU A 453 19.89 -29.15 -21.90
C GLU A 453 19.38 -29.96 -23.09
N ASN A 454 18.21 -30.61 -22.93
CA ASN A 454 17.57 -31.37 -24.00
C ASN A 454 17.11 -30.47 -25.16
N ALA A 455 16.52 -29.31 -24.86
CA ALA A 455 16.09 -28.35 -25.88
C ALA A 455 17.27 -27.70 -26.63
N THR A 456 18.40 -27.46 -25.95
CA THR A 456 19.65 -27.00 -26.56
C THR A 456 20.23 -28.09 -27.48
N THR A 457 20.30 -29.33 -27.01
CA THR A 457 20.80 -30.48 -27.79
C THR A 457 19.94 -30.77 -29.01
N ALA A 458 18.63 -30.57 -28.91
CA ALA A 458 17.68 -30.71 -30.02
C ALA A 458 17.68 -29.52 -31.00
N GLY A 459 18.50 -28.49 -30.77
CA GLY A 459 18.57 -27.29 -31.62
C GLY A 459 17.32 -26.41 -31.56
N ILE A 460 16.51 -26.54 -30.51
CA ILE A 460 15.26 -25.78 -30.30
C ILE A 460 15.55 -24.44 -29.63
N LEU A 461 16.57 -24.36 -28.77
CA LEU A 461 17.05 -23.13 -28.14
C LEU A 461 18.29 -22.59 -28.86
N PHE A 462 18.25 -21.33 -29.31
CA PHE A 462 19.34 -20.65 -30.04
C PHE A 462 20.25 -19.78 -29.16
N LYS A 463 20.06 -19.77 -27.84
CA LYS A 463 20.92 -19.07 -26.87
C LYS A 463 21.18 -19.96 -25.66
N GLU A 464 22.45 -20.03 -25.24
CA GLU A 464 22.83 -20.60 -23.95
C GLU A 464 22.11 -19.83 -22.81
N PRO A 465 21.42 -20.53 -21.90
CA PRO A 465 20.86 -19.91 -20.71
C PRO A 465 21.94 -19.74 -19.66
N CYS A 466 22.16 -18.50 -19.25
CA CYS A 466 22.99 -18.07 -18.11
C CYS A 466 24.41 -18.63 -18.04
N ALA A 467 25.37 -17.88 -18.58
CA ALA A 467 26.79 -17.99 -18.25
C ALA A 467 27.10 -17.46 -16.83
N SER A 468 26.46 -18.04 -15.82
CA SER A 468 26.81 -17.82 -14.40
C SER A 468 26.57 -19.11 -13.61
N SER A 469 27.23 -20.21 -13.99
CA SER A 469 27.34 -21.40 -13.14
C SER A 469 28.01 -21.10 -11.79
N ASP A 470 28.77 -20.02 -11.71
CA ASP A 470 29.59 -19.67 -10.55
C ASP A 470 28.77 -19.17 -9.34
N ALA A 471 27.51 -18.77 -9.52
CA ALA A 471 26.70 -18.23 -8.44
C ALA A 471 26.06 -19.31 -7.53
N LEU A 472 26.04 -20.58 -7.96
CA LEU A 472 25.25 -21.64 -7.31
C LEU A 472 26.04 -22.94 -7.04
N GLU A 473 27.32 -23.01 -7.40
CA GLU A 473 28.23 -24.10 -7.00
C GLU A 473 28.16 -24.47 -5.50
N PRO A 474 27.98 -23.52 -4.55
CA PRO A 474 27.90 -23.84 -3.12
C PRO A 474 26.68 -24.68 -2.71
N LEU A 475 25.65 -24.80 -3.56
CA LEU A 475 24.40 -25.53 -3.23
C LEU A 475 24.41 -27.00 -3.67
N LEU A 476 25.33 -27.39 -4.56
CA LEU A 476 25.47 -28.78 -5.04
C LEU A 476 25.75 -29.82 -3.92
N PRO A 477 26.56 -29.52 -2.88
CA PRO A 477 26.84 -30.49 -1.81
C PRO A 477 25.60 -30.88 -0.99
N LEU A 478 24.57 -30.02 -0.93
CA LEU A 478 23.30 -30.30 -0.21
C LEU A 478 22.42 -31.32 -0.95
N VAL A 479 22.61 -31.50 -2.25
CA VAL A 479 21.89 -32.46 -3.09
C VAL A 479 22.45 -33.87 -2.91
N GLU A 480 23.77 -33.99 -2.71
CA GLU A 480 24.44 -35.29 -2.58
C GLU A 480 24.39 -35.85 -1.15
N SER A 481 24.25 -35.00 -0.13
CA SER A 481 24.32 -35.43 1.27
C SER A 481 22.96 -35.74 1.93
N GLY A 482 21.85 -35.70 1.19
CA GLY A 482 20.54 -36.13 1.70
C GLY A 482 20.15 -35.48 3.04
N GLY A 483 20.18 -34.15 3.11
CA GLY A 483 19.56 -33.38 4.20
C GLY A 483 20.01 -33.70 5.63
N SER A 484 21.12 -33.10 6.08
CA SER A 484 21.30 -32.68 7.48
C SER A 484 22.49 -31.73 7.64
N PRO A 485 22.34 -30.54 8.25
CA PRO A 485 23.46 -29.78 8.76
C PRO A 485 23.72 -30.25 10.20
N LEU A 486 24.66 -31.18 10.40
CA LEU A 486 25.24 -31.42 11.72
C LEU A 486 26.59 -30.72 11.80
N ALA A 487 26.70 -29.87 12.82
CA ALA A 487 27.91 -29.17 13.20
C ALA A 487 29.05 -30.17 13.46
N SER A 488 30.21 -29.92 12.85
CA SER A 488 31.47 -30.51 13.28
C SER A 488 32.22 -29.47 14.11
N ASP A 489 32.19 -29.68 15.43
CA ASP A 489 33.27 -29.26 16.33
C ASP A 489 34.60 -29.74 15.74
N ASP A 490 35.57 -28.84 15.55
CA ASP A 490 36.94 -29.24 15.30
C ASP A 490 37.88 -28.56 16.30
N SER A 491 38.05 -29.27 17.40
CA SER A 491 39.11 -29.06 18.38
C SER A 491 40.45 -29.52 17.80
N GLY A 492 41.34 -28.56 17.53
CA GLY A 492 42.77 -28.72 17.76
C GLY A 492 43.61 -29.32 16.63
N ARG A 493 44.44 -28.49 16.02
CA ARG A 493 45.86 -28.82 15.78
C ARG A 493 46.69 -27.55 15.65
N SER A 494 47.33 -27.19 16.76
CA SER A 494 48.50 -26.34 16.85
C SER A 494 49.72 -27.03 16.24
N GLY A 495 50.55 -26.30 15.49
CA GLY A 495 51.95 -26.67 15.30
C GLY A 495 52.60 -26.12 14.03
N ASN A 496 53.34 -25.02 14.20
CA ASN A 496 54.58 -24.59 13.51
C ASN A 496 54.51 -24.38 11.98
N ASP A 497 55.16 -23.40 11.34
CA ASP A 497 56.41 -22.69 11.61
C ASP A 497 56.40 -21.40 10.76
N PHE A 498 56.79 -20.25 11.32
CA PHE A 498 57.38 -19.17 10.52
C PHE A 498 58.48 -18.48 11.36
N ARG A 499 59.73 -18.90 11.10
CA ARG A 499 60.92 -18.08 11.28
C ARG A 499 61.29 -17.49 9.91
N GLY A 500 61.58 -16.20 9.86
CA GLY A 500 62.66 -15.72 9.00
C GLY A 500 62.43 -14.44 8.22
N ARG A 501 62.76 -13.33 8.90
CA ARG A 501 63.22 -12.02 8.41
C ARG A 501 62.21 -11.00 7.93
#